data_AF-A0A8S9G418-F1
#
_entry.id   AF-A0A8S9G418-F1
#
_cell.length_a   1.000
_cell.length_b   1.000
_cell.length_c   1.000
_cell.angle_alpha   90.00
_cell.angle_beta   90.00
_cell.angle_gamma   90.00
#
_symmetry.space_group_name_H-M   'P 1'
#
loop_
_entity.id
_entity.type
_entity.pdbx_description
1 polymer ?
#
loop_
_entity_poly.entity_id
_entity_poly.type
_entity_poly.pdbx_seq_one_letter_code
_entity_poly.pdbx_strand_id
1 'polypeptide(L)'
;MARAFGDFCLKDFGLISVPDVSYRRLTEKDEFVVLATDWIWDVLTNEEVVEIVAKAPTRCTAGRALVEAAVRNWRWKFPTSKVDDCAVVCLFLDSKPDKLSTASFSVDKHISNGFTEPDTTSTSTPGSGTESPELNGVKESTESTHS
;
A
#
# COMPACT_ATOMS: atom_id res chain seq x y z
N MET A 1 -10.12 -21.92 6.45
CA MET A 1 -10.77 -21.14 7.53
C MET A 1 -12.14 -21.77 7.82
N ALA A 2 -12.41 -22.16 9.08
CA ALA A 2 -13.69 -22.78 9.48
C ALA A 2 -14.67 -21.81 10.17
N ARG A 3 -14.27 -20.54 10.28
CA ARG A 3 -15.07 -19.46 10.88
C ARG A 3 -15.01 -18.22 9.99
N ALA A 4 -16.16 -17.70 9.58
CA ALA A 4 -16.23 -16.49 8.77
C ALA A 4 -17.60 -15.80 8.93
N PHE A 5 -17.63 -14.49 8.72
CA PHE A 5 -18.88 -13.79 8.41
C PHE A 5 -19.28 -14.05 6.96
N GLY A 6 -20.56 -13.91 6.62
CA GLY A 6 -21.04 -14.20 5.27
C GLY A 6 -21.03 -15.69 4.93
N ASP A 7 -20.79 -16.03 3.65
CA ASP A 7 -20.78 -17.40 3.13
C ASP A 7 -22.01 -18.21 3.53
N PHE A 8 -23.19 -17.64 3.31
CA PHE A 8 -24.47 -18.16 3.80
C PHE A 8 -24.74 -19.60 3.35
N CYS A 9 -24.38 -19.94 2.11
CA CYS A 9 -24.56 -21.29 1.58
C CYS A 9 -23.73 -22.36 2.31
N LEU A 10 -22.70 -21.97 3.07
CA LEU A 10 -21.81 -22.90 3.78
C LEU A 10 -22.15 -23.04 5.27
N LYS A 11 -23.11 -22.26 5.79
CA LYS A 11 -23.46 -22.27 7.23
C LYS A 11 -23.95 -23.63 7.72
N ASP A 12 -24.72 -24.33 6.89
CA ASP A 12 -25.24 -25.66 7.22
C ASP A 12 -24.19 -26.78 7.10
N PHE A 13 -22.98 -26.45 6.62
CA PHE A 13 -21.88 -27.39 6.42
C PHE A 13 -20.73 -27.21 7.42
N GLY A 14 -21.00 -26.57 8.56
CA GLY A 14 -20.04 -26.41 9.66
C GLY A 14 -19.27 -25.10 9.67
N LEU A 15 -19.55 -24.16 8.77
CA LEU A 15 -18.99 -22.81 8.82
C LEU A 15 -19.73 -21.96 9.85
N ILE A 16 -19.06 -21.49 10.89
CA ILE A 16 -19.69 -20.66 11.94
C ILE A 16 -19.20 -19.20 11.87
N SER A 17 -19.98 -18.26 12.39
CA SER A 17 -19.58 -16.85 12.53
C SER A 17 -19.27 -16.44 13.97
N VAL A 18 -19.25 -17.40 14.91
CA VAL A 18 -18.95 -17.15 16.31
C VAL A 18 -17.43 -16.96 16.47
N PRO A 19 -16.95 -15.79 16.93
CA PRO A 19 -15.53 -15.56 17.13
C PRO A 19 -15.01 -16.29 18.36
N ASP A 20 -13.68 -16.44 18.43
CA ASP A 20 -13.03 -16.69 19.71
C ASP A 20 -12.79 -15.35 20.42
N VAL A 21 -13.10 -15.27 21.71
CA VAL A 21 -13.05 -14.03 22.48
C VAL A 21 -12.11 -14.21 23.66
N SER A 22 -11.06 -13.38 23.71
CA SER A 22 -10.11 -13.34 24.81
C SER A 22 -9.99 -11.93 25.36
N TYR A 23 -9.58 -11.84 26.62
CA TYR A 23 -9.37 -10.57 27.31
C TYR A 23 -7.96 -10.53 27.87
N ARG A 24 -7.29 -9.40 27.68
CA ARG A 24 -5.97 -9.14 28.26
C ARG A 24 -5.99 -7.78 28.95
N ARG A 25 -5.58 -7.75 30.21
CA ARG A 25 -5.40 -6.48 30.92
C ARG A 25 -4.10 -5.85 30.46
N LEU A 26 -4.19 -4.65 29.88
CA LEU A 26 -3.03 -3.87 29.48
C LEU A 26 -2.23 -3.42 30.70
N THR A 27 -0.93 -3.35 30.52
CA THR A 27 0.05 -2.89 31.50
C THR A 27 0.94 -1.83 30.85
N GLU A 28 1.71 -1.10 31.64
CA GLU A 28 2.68 -0.12 31.13
C GLU A 28 3.80 -0.75 30.28
N LYS A 29 3.94 -2.08 30.31
CA LYS A 29 4.90 -2.83 29.48
C LYS A 29 4.37 -3.11 28.07
N ASP A 30 3.09 -2.83 27.81
CA ASP A 30 2.46 -3.05 26.52
C ASP A 30 2.57 -1.79 25.67
N GLU A 31 3.45 -1.80 24.68
CA GLU A 31 3.75 -0.61 23.88
C GLU A 31 2.83 -0.44 22.67
N PHE A 32 2.45 -1.54 22.02
CA PHE A 32 1.59 -1.52 20.84
C PHE A 32 0.92 -2.87 20.58
N VAL A 33 -0.11 -2.84 19.75
CA VAL A 33 -0.81 -4.01 19.19
C VAL A 33 -0.73 -3.95 17.67
N VAL A 34 -0.39 -5.07 17.04
CA VAL A 34 -0.43 -5.22 15.58
C VAL A 34 -1.58 -6.15 15.21
N LEU A 35 -2.46 -5.68 14.34
CA LEU A 35 -3.47 -6.50 13.68
C LEU A 35 -3.17 -6.54 12.19
N ALA A 36 -3.11 -7.71 11.60
CA ALA A 36 -2.78 -7.87 10.18
C ALA A 36 -3.53 -9.06 9.56
N THR A 37 -3.66 -9.04 8.24
CA THR A 37 -4.14 -10.19 7.45
C THR A 37 -3.10 -11.30 7.40
N ASP A 38 -3.55 -12.53 7.15
CA ASP A 38 -2.74 -13.77 7.14
C ASP A 38 -1.44 -13.63 6.33
N TRP A 39 -1.49 -12.87 5.24
CA TRP A 39 -0.35 -12.62 4.37
C TRP A 39 0.90 -12.10 5.09
N ILE A 40 0.75 -11.25 6.11
CA ILE A 40 1.88 -10.77 6.91
C ILE A 40 2.52 -11.94 7.67
N TRP A 41 1.69 -12.77 8.29
CA TRP A 41 2.11 -13.87 9.16
C TRP A 41 2.65 -15.08 8.38
N ASP A 42 2.33 -15.21 7.09
CA ASP A 42 2.88 -16.25 6.21
C ASP A 42 4.38 -16.08 5.89
N VAL A 43 4.88 -14.84 6.02
CA VAL A 43 6.24 -14.45 5.57
C VAL A 43 7.07 -13.71 6.61
N LEU A 44 6.49 -13.36 7.76
CA LEU A 44 7.17 -12.75 8.90
C LEU A 44 6.80 -13.46 10.21
N THR A 45 7.78 -13.65 11.09
CA THR A 45 7.52 -14.12 12.46
C THR A 45 7.06 -12.98 13.36
N ASN A 46 6.46 -13.33 14.51
CA ASN A 46 6.02 -12.34 15.49
C ASN A 46 7.17 -11.42 15.94
N GLU A 47 8.37 -11.98 16.12
CA GLU A 47 9.56 -11.24 16.53
C GLU A 47 10.01 -10.26 15.44
N GLU A 48 10.01 -10.67 14.18
CA GLU A 48 10.34 -9.79 13.05
C GLU A 48 9.34 -8.64 12.93
N VAL A 49 8.04 -8.93 13.09
CA VAL A 49 6.98 -7.92 13.08
C VAL A 49 7.21 -6.88 14.19
N VAL A 50 7.48 -7.34 15.42
CA VAL A 50 7.78 -6.46 16.56
C VAL A 50 9.03 -5.62 16.29
N GLU A 51 10.09 -6.22 15.76
CA GLU A 51 11.34 -5.53 15.46
C GLU A 51 11.16 -4.43 14.39
N ILE A 52 10.41 -4.73 13.32
CA ILE A 52 10.12 -3.76 12.25
C ILE A 52 9.32 -2.57 12.80
N VAL A 53 8.26 -2.84 13.59
CA VAL A 53 7.43 -1.79 14.17
C VAL A 53 8.21 -0.94 15.16
N ALA A 54 9.04 -1.56 16.02
CA ALA A 54 9.87 -0.86 16.99
C ALA A 54 10.96 0.01 16.34
N LYS A 55 11.50 -0.42 15.18
CA LYS A 55 12.51 0.35 14.42
C LYS A 55 11.93 1.41 13.50
N ALA A 56 10.62 1.49 13.35
CA ALA A 56 9.98 2.46 12.47
C ALA A 56 10.30 3.89 12.94
N PRO A 57 10.73 4.81 12.05
CA PRO A 57 11.10 6.18 12.45
C PRO A 57 9.97 6.95 13.13
N THR A 58 8.73 6.69 12.70
CA THR A 58 7.51 7.25 13.28
C THR A 58 6.43 6.18 13.36
N ARG A 59 5.46 6.39 14.26
CA ARG A 59 4.27 5.54 14.38
C ARG A 59 3.47 5.45 13.08
N CYS A 60 3.35 6.57 12.37
CA CYS A 60 2.64 6.65 11.09
C CYS A 60 3.32 5.81 10.00
N THR A 61 4.64 5.66 10.06
CA THR A 61 5.41 4.88 9.08
C THR A 61 5.50 3.38 9.40
N ALA A 62 5.13 2.95 10.62
CA ALA A 62 5.30 1.57 11.06
C ALA A 62 4.52 0.57 10.21
N GLY A 63 3.24 0.85 9.95
CA GLY A 63 2.42 -0.02 9.10
C GLY A 63 2.98 -0.15 7.69
N ARG A 64 3.42 0.96 7.09
CA ARG A 64 4.04 0.95 5.75
C ARG A 64 5.34 0.14 5.74
N ALA A 65 6.23 0.36 6.71
CA ALA A 65 7.48 -0.38 6.81
C ALA A 65 7.24 -1.90 6.94
N LEU A 66 6.22 -2.29 7.69
CA LEU A 66 5.82 -3.67 7.88
C LEU A 66 5.27 -4.31 6.59
N VAL A 67 4.38 -3.62 5.87
CA VAL A 67 3.89 -4.09 4.56
C VAL A 67 5.02 -4.23 3.55
N GLU A 68 5.92 -3.24 3.47
CA GLU A 68 7.08 -3.29 2.55
C GLU A 68 8.01 -4.46 2.85
N ALA A 69 8.27 -4.76 4.12
CA ALA A 69 9.06 -5.91 4.53
C ALA A 69 8.38 -7.23 4.14
N ALA A 70 7.08 -7.37 4.41
CA ALA A 70 6.33 -8.57 4.07
C ALA A 70 6.27 -8.80 2.55
N VAL A 71 6.03 -7.76 1.75
CA VAL A 71 6.02 -7.86 0.28
C VAL A 71 7.39 -8.29 -0.25
N ARG A 72 8.48 -7.79 0.34
CA ARG A 72 9.85 -8.21 -0.03
C ARG A 72 10.07 -9.69 0.28
N ASN A 73 9.71 -10.13 1.49
CA ASN A 73 9.85 -11.54 1.89
C ASN A 73 8.98 -12.46 1.06
N TRP A 74 7.76 -12.04 0.72
CA TRP A 74 6.88 -12.81 -0.16
C TRP A 74 7.50 -13.02 -1.53
N ARG A 75 7.98 -11.96 -2.18
CA ARG A 75 8.61 -12.05 -3.50
C ARG A 75 9.85 -12.94 -3.50
N TRP A 76 10.58 -12.97 -2.39
CA TRP A 76 11.72 -13.85 -2.22
C TRP A 76 11.32 -15.32 -2.06
N LYS A 77 10.32 -15.59 -1.20
CA LYS A 77 9.89 -16.95 -0.85
C LYS A 77 9.02 -17.59 -1.95
N PHE A 78 8.23 -16.78 -2.65
CA PHE A 78 7.24 -17.21 -3.64
C PHE A 78 7.36 -16.36 -4.93
N PRO A 79 8.47 -16.49 -5.69
CA PRO A 79 8.78 -15.59 -6.80
C PRO A 79 7.78 -15.63 -7.96
N THR A 80 7.04 -16.74 -8.10
CA THR A 80 6.03 -16.93 -9.14
C THR A 80 4.60 -16.66 -8.67
N SER A 81 4.40 -16.36 -7.38
CA SER A 81 3.08 -16.14 -6.81
C SER A 81 2.71 -14.66 -6.80
N LYS A 82 1.47 -14.35 -7.17
CA LYS A 82 0.92 -12.98 -7.13
C LYS A 82 0.83 -12.52 -5.68
N VAL A 83 1.08 -11.24 -5.43
CA VAL A 83 0.85 -10.62 -4.12
C VAL A 83 -0.64 -10.35 -3.91
N ASP A 84 -1.19 -10.79 -2.78
CA ASP A 84 -2.58 -10.57 -2.37
C ASP A 84 -2.76 -9.23 -1.64
N ASP A 85 -4.01 -8.88 -1.32
CA ASP A 85 -4.34 -7.69 -0.54
C ASP A 85 -3.76 -7.80 0.88
N CYS A 86 -2.99 -6.79 1.26
CA CYS A 86 -2.27 -6.75 2.52
C CYS A 86 -2.72 -5.56 3.35
N ALA A 87 -3.22 -5.84 4.56
CA ALA A 87 -3.67 -4.81 5.49
C ALA A 87 -3.02 -5.00 6.85
N VAL A 88 -2.61 -3.88 7.45
CA VAL A 88 -2.05 -3.85 8.80
C VAL A 88 -2.50 -2.61 9.55
N VAL A 89 -2.74 -2.79 10.85
CA VAL A 89 -3.02 -1.73 11.82
C VAL A 89 -2.02 -1.84 12.95
N CYS A 90 -1.22 -0.80 13.15
CA CYS A 90 -0.32 -0.66 14.29
C CYS A 90 -0.94 0.33 15.29
N LEU A 91 -1.50 -0.18 16.38
CA LEU A 91 -2.07 0.62 17.46
C LEU A 91 -1.04 0.80 18.57
N PHE A 92 -0.53 2.02 18.74
CA PHE A 92 0.39 2.35 19.83
C PHE A 92 -0.39 2.70 21.09
N LEU A 93 -0.03 2.06 22.20
CA LEU A 93 -0.66 2.22 23.50
C LEU A 93 0.13 3.27 24.28
N ASP A 94 -0.30 4.53 24.22
CA ASP A 94 0.35 5.61 24.96
C ASP A 94 0.09 5.49 26.47
N SER A 95 1.14 5.35 27.26
CA SER A 95 1.06 5.43 28.73
C SER A 95 0.91 6.88 29.26
N LYS A 96 0.79 7.89 28.37
CA LYS A 96 0.60 9.30 28.74
C LYS A 96 -0.51 9.94 27.90
N PRO A 97 -1.66 10.29 28.49
CA PRO A 97 -2.82 10.81 27.75
C PRO A 97 -2.61 12.19 27.11
N ASP A 98 -1.50 12.89 27.40
CA ASP A 98 -1.34 14.31 27.04
C ASP A 98 -0.60 14.55 25.71
N LYS A 99 -0.25 13.51 24.95
CA LYS A 99 0.36 13.65 23.62
C LYS A 99 -0.41 12.87 22.57
N LEU A 100 -1.66 13.26 22.34
CA LEU A 100 -2.35 12.87 21.11
C LEU A 100 -1.66 13.59 19.94
N SER A 101 -0.62 12.96 19.38
CA SER A 101 0.02 13.45 18.18
C SER A 101 -0.99 13.28 17.04
N THR A 102 -1.70 14.35 16.71
CA THR A 102 -2.54 14.42 15.52
C THR A 102 -1.65 14.07 14.34
N ALA A 103 -1.93 12.93 13.69
CA ALA A 103 -1.24 12.53 12.48
C ALA A 103 -1.39 13.65 11.45
N SER A 104 -0.35 14.47 11.34
CA SER A 104 -0.27 15.54 10.38
C SER A 104 0.33 14.93 9.13
N PHE A 105 -0.47 14.77 8.09
CA PHE A 105 0.05 14.46 6.76
C PHE A 105 0.78 15.71 6.25
N SER A 106 2.07 15.82 6.54
CA SER A 106 2.93 16.79 5.86
C SER A 106 3.18 16.25 4.47
N VAL A 107 2.48 16.82 3.47
CA VAL A 107 2.89 16.70 2.07
C VAL A 107 4.24 17.41 1.96
N ASP A 108 5.30 16.66 1.64
CA ASP A 108 6.62 17.22 1.33
C ASP A 108 6.49 18.25 0.20
N LYS A 109 6.72 19.52 0.51
CA LYS A 109 6.79 20.61 -0.47
C LYS A 109 8.14 21.31 -0.31
N HIS A 110 9.06 21.06 -1.23
CA HIS A 110 10.22 21.90 -1.56
C HIS A 110 10.89 21.25 -2.80
N ILE A 111 11.24 21.92 -3.92
CA ILE A 111 11.66 23.31 -4.15
C ILE A 111 11.24 23.78 -5.56
N SER A 112 10.82 25.03 -5.57
CA SER A 112 10.67 25.97 -6.68
C SER A 112 11.87 26.09 -7.63
N ASN A 113 11.63 26.24 -8.92
CA ASN A 113 12.40 27.19 -9.73
C ASN A 113 11.41 28.08 -10.48
N GLY A 114 11.46 29.38 -10.16
CA GLY A 114 10.62 30.39 -10.77
C GLY A 114 11.04 30.68 -12.19
N PHE A 115 10.05 30.93 -13.04
CA PHE A 115 10.17 31.85 -14.15
C PHE A 115 8.92 32.73 -14.14
N THR A 116 9.17 34.03 -14.02
CA THR A 116 8.21 35.13 -13.96
C THR A 116 7.61 35.33 -15.36
N GLU A 117 6.29 35.27 -15.50
CA GLU A 117 5.59 35.90 -16.63
C GLU A 117 5.49 37.41 -16.40
N PRO A 118 5.64 38.23 -17.46
CA PRO A 118 5.02 39.54 -17.51
C PRO A 118 3.90 39.62 -18.57
N ASP A 119 2.85 40.33 -18.17
CA ASP A 119 1.64 40.67 -18.92
C ASP A 119 1.84 41.45 -20.24
N THR A 120 0.98 41.11 -21.21
CA THR A 120 0.14 41.94 -22.12
C THR A 120 0.72 43.22 -22.79
N THR A 121 0.80 43.26 -24.14
CA THR A 121 0.12 44.21 -25.07
C THR A 121 0.81 44.36 -26.45
N SER A 122 -0.02 44.39 -27.52
CA SER A 122 0.15 44.95 -28.89
C SER A 122 0.72 44.13 -30.08
N THR A 123 -0.20 43.85 -31.02
CA THR A 123 -0.15 44.16 -32.47
C THR A 123 0.91 43.50 -33.39
N SER A 124 0.47 42.55 -34.23
CA SER A 124 0.47 42.57 -35.73
C SER A 124 0.57 41.17 -36.37
N THR A 125 -0.39 40.81 -37.23
CA THR A 125 -0.38 39.75 -38.29
C THR A 125 0.63 40.14 -39.41
N PRO A 126 0.96 39.35 -40.48
CA PRO A 126 0.44 38.03 -40.93
C PRO A 126 1.46 37.03 -41.60
N GLY A 127 0.96 35.82 -41.94
CA GLY A 127 1.48 34.89 -43.00
C GLY A 127 2.61 33.95 -42.56
N SER A 128 2.86 32.75 -43.11
CA SER A 128 2.30 31.96 -44.22
C SER A 128 2.99 30.57 -44.23
N GLY A 129 2.38 29.54 -44.84
CA GLY A 129 3.05 28.33 -45.36
C GLY A 129 3.05 27.10 -44.42
N THR A 130 2.39 25.98 -44.79
CA THR A 130 2.93 24.80 -45.53
C THR A 130 4.16 24.19 -44.85
N GLU A 131 4.25 22.91 -44.48
CA GLU A 131 3.77 21.66 -45.06
C GLU A 131 3.93 20.56 -43.98
N SER A 132 3.10 19.52 -44.01
CA SER A 132 3.39 18.22 -43.38
C SER A 132 3.37 17.17 -44.48
N PRO A 133 4.28 16.19 -44.51
CA PRO A 133 4.04 14.96 -45.23
C PRO A 133 3.56 13.87 -44.27
N GLU A 134 2.39 13.33 -44.60
CA GLU A 134 2.00 11.94 -44.30
C GLU A 134 2.99 10.96 -44.92
N LEU A 135 3.07 9.74 -44.38
CA LEU A 135 3.11 8.51 -45.18
C LEU A 135 2.64 7.30 -44.34
N ASN A 136 1.43 6.84 -44.68
CA ASN A 136 0.89 5.48 -44.47
C ASN A 136 1.85 4.43 -45.06
N GLY A 137 1.94 3.14 -44.71
CA GLY A 137 1.06 2.17 -44.05
C GLY A 137 1.31 0.79 -44.71
N VAL A 138 0.79 -0.31 -44.11
CA VAL A 138 0.45 -1.62 -44.76
C VAL A 138 1.63 -2.57 -45.08
N LYS A 139 1.67 -3.90 -44.84
CA LYS A 139 0.77 -5.02 -44.43
C LYS A 139 1.67 -6.21 -43.99
N GLU A 140 1.37 -6.98 -42.93
CA GLU A 140 0.54 -8.21 -42.86
C GLU A 140 1.08 -9.47 -43.58
N SER A 141 1.33 -10.56 -42.82
CA SER A 141 1.16 -12.01 -43.12
C SER A 141 1.95 -12.87 -42.10
N THR A 142 1.35 -13.46 -41.06
CA THR A 142 0.71 -14.81 -40.91
C THR A 142 1.65 -16.04 -40.81
N GLU A 143 1.38 -16.86 -39.76
CA GLU A 143 1.54 -18.34 -39.65
C GLU A 143 2.97 -18.95 -39.57
N SER A 144 3.30 -20.07 -38.89
CA SER A 144 2.59 -21.22 -38.30
C SER A 144 3.56 -22.11 -37.46
N THR A 145 3.05 -22.67 -36.35
CA THR A 145 3.22 -24.00 -35.68
C THR A 145 4.52 -24.84 -35.55
N HIS A 146 4.53 -25.64 -34.45
CA HIS A 146 5.22 -26.92 -34.09
C HIS A 146 6.63 -26.80 -33.44
N SER A 147 7.00 -27.50 -32.36
CA SER A 147 6.43 -28.61 -31.56
C SER A 147 6.91 -28.50 -30.11
#